data_AF-A0A8T2Y4D8-F1
#
_entry.id   AF-A0A8T2Y4D8-F1
#
_cell.length_a   1.000
_cell.length_b   1.000
_cell.length_c   1.000
_cell.angle_alpha   90.00
_cell.angle_beta   90.00
_cell.angle_gamma   90.00
#
_symmetry.space_group_name_H-M   'P 1'
#
loop_
_entity.id
_entity.type
_entity.pdbx_description
1 polymer ?
#
loop_
_entity_poly.entity_id
_entity_poly.type
_entity_poly.pdbx_seq_one_letter_code
_entity_poly.pdbx_strand_id
1 'polypeptide(L)'
;MARKKIREYDSKRLLKEHFKRLSGRDLPIKSAQVTESTDFNELAEKEPWLSSAKLVVKPDMLFGKRGKSGLVALNLDLDQVADFVQQRLGKDVEMGGCKGPITTFIIEPFIPHDQEFYLNIVSERLGCSISFSECGGIEIEENWDKVKTIFVPTGATFTSEVCAPLVATIPLEIKGEIEEFIQSAFALFQDLDFTFLEMNPFTLVDGKPYPLDMRGELDDTAAFKNFKKWGDIEFPMPFGRVMSSTESFVHGLDEKTSASLKFTVLNPEGRIWTMVAGGGASVIYADTVGDLGYASELGNYAEYSGAPNEDEVLQYARVVIDVRTFSIHSFAVILLIF
;
A
#
# COMPACT_ATOMS: atom_id res chain seq x y z
N MET A 1 -10.42 -10.96 -5.33
CA MET A 1 -9.84 -10.10 -4.29
C MET A 1 -8.71 -9.34 -4.93
N ALA A 2 -8.92 -8.07 -5.24
CA ALA A 2 -7.81 -7.23 -5.65
C ALA A 2 -7.17 -6.70 -4.37
N ARG A 3 -5.96 -7.20 -4.10
CA ARG A 3 -5.15 -6.74 -2.97
C ARG A 3 -4.62 -5.37 -3.34
N LYS A 4 -5.01 -4.33 -2.60
CA LYS A 4 -4.55 -2.97 -2.81
C LYS A 4 -3.73 -2.50 -1.63
N LYS A 5 -2.52 -2.05 -1.93
CA LYS A 5 -1.66 -1.39 -0.96
C LYS A 5 -2.27 -0.08 -0.51
N ILE A 6 -2.13 0.21 0.77
CA ILE A 6 -2.47 1.49 1.38
C ILE A 6 -1.21 2.13 1.94
N ARG A 7 -1.27 3.45 2.12
CA ARG A 7 -0.16 4.20 2.71
C ARG A 7 0.12 3.74 4.15
N GLU A 8 1.34 3.96 4.60
CA GLU A 8 1.72 3.67 5.98
C GLU A 8 0.88 4.50 6.96
N TYR A 9 0.62 5.76 6.62
CA TYR A 9 -0.28 6.64 7.37
C TYR A 9 -1.67 6.00 7.58
N ASP A 10 -2.29 5.51 6.51
CA ASP A 10 -3.60 4.86 6.59
C ASP A 10 -3.57 3.56 7.39
N SER A 11 -2.51 2.76 7.21
CA SER A 11 -2.30 1.53 7.97
C SER A 11 -2.26 1.81 9.48
N LYS A 12 -1.50 2.84 9.88
CA LYS A 12 -1.36 3.27 11.28
C LYS A 12 -2.63 3.91 11.83
N ARG A 13 -3.34 4.70 11.02
CA ARG A 13 -4.64 5.28 11.38
C ARG A 13 -5.67 4.20 11.67
N LEU A 14 -5.84 3.24 10.76
CA LEU A 14 -6.76 2.12 10.92
C LEU A 14 -6.41 1.28 12.15
N LEU A 15 -5.12 0.99 12.34
CA LEU A 15 -4.65 0.27 13.52
C LEU A 15 -5.04 1.02 14.79
N LYS A 16 -4.70 2.31 14.92
CA LYS A 16 -5.00 3.11 16.11
C LYS A 16 -6.50 3.17 16.42
N GLU A 17 -7.32 3.51 15.43
CA GLU A 17 -8.76 3.72 15.60
C GLU A 17 -9.49 2.41 15.95
N HIS A 18 -9.16 1.33 15.25
CA HIS A 18 -9.89 0.08 15.40
C HIS A 18 -9.32 -0.84 16.48
N PHE A 19 -8.04 -0.68 16.85
CA PHE A 19 -7.52 -1.33 18.04
C PHE A 19 -8.31 -0.89 19.27
N LYS A 20 -8.51 0.43 19.45
CA LYS A 20 -9.38 0.95 20.53
C LYS A 20 -10.80 0.41 20.48
N ARG A 21 -11.40 0.37 19.29
CA ARG A 21 -12.77 -0.15 19.11
C ARG A 21 -12.90 -1.63 19.49
N LEU A 22 -11.89 -2.44 19.20
CA LEU A 22 -11.94 -3.89 19.36
C LEU A 22 -11.43 -4.37 20.73
N SER A 23 -10.32 -3.80 21.22
CA SER A 23 -9.69 -4.22 22.49
C SER A 23 -10.08 -3.34 23.68
N GLY A 24 -10.65 -2.14 23.44
CA GLY A 24 -10.91 -1.14 24.48
C GLY A 24 -9.66 -0.42 24.97
N ARG A 25 -8.47 -0.73 24.44
CA ARG A 25 -7.19 -0.11 24.82
C ARG A 25 -6.71 0.90 23.78
N ASP A 26 -6.02 1.93 24.23
CA ASP A 26 -5.40 2.91 23.35
C ASP A 26 -3.97 2.49 22.96
N LEU A 27 -3.67 2.59 21.66
CA LEU A 27 -2.28 2.60 21.17
C LEU A 27 -1.82 4.06 21.02
N PRO A 28 -0.66 4.44 21.58
CA PRO A 28 -0.18 5.82 21.55
C PRO A 28 0.40 6.24 20.18
N ILE A 29 -0.10 5.66 19.08
CA ILE A 29 0.38 5.93 17.72
C ILE A 29 0.06 7.38 17.35
N LYS A 30 1.10 8.08 16.91
CA LYS A 30 1.02 9.45 16.40
C LYS A 30 1.67 9.48 15.03
N SER A 31 0.89 9.90 14.05
CA SER A 31 1.36 10.10 12.68
C SER A 31 0.60 11.25 12.05
N ALA A 32 1.29 11.99 11.19
CA ALA A 32 0.74 13.07 10.40
C ALA A 32 1.18 12.89 8.95
N GLN A 33 0.26 13.10 8.00
CA GLN A 33 0.58 13.05 6.58
C GLN A 33 0.84 14.47 6.07
N VAL A 34 1.84 14.61 5.19
CA VAL A 34 2.20 15.86 4.55
C VAL A 34 2.20 15.69 3.03
N THR A 35 1.53 16.59 2.33
CA THR A 35 1.47 16.70 0.87
C THR A 35 1.81 18.14 0.46
N GLU A 36 1.75 18.43 -0.84
CA GLU A 36 1.91 19.80 -1.36
C GLU A 36 0.90 20.80 -0.81
N SER A 37 -0.31 20.35 -0.45
CA SER A 37 -1.36 21.21 0.07
C SER A 37 -1.30 21.41 1.58
N THR A 38 -0.32 20.83 2.28
CA THR A 38 -0.25 20.90 3.74
C THR A 38 0.34 22.22 4.23
N ASP A 39 -0.42 22.95 5.04
CA ASP A 39 0.11 24.06 5.85
C ASP A 39 0.64 23.52 7.18
N PHE A 40 1.92 23.76 7.47
CA PHE A 40 2.58 23.26 8.68
C PHE A 40 2.07 23.93 9.97
N ASN A 41 1.58 25.16 9.91
CA ASN A 41 1.00 25.83 11.07
C ASN A 41 -0.34 25.19 11.44
N GLU A 42 -1.22 25.00 10.44
CA GLU A 42 -2.50 24.30 10.66
C GLU A 42 -2.27 22.87 11.14
N LEU A 43 -1.26 22.19 10.58
CA LEU A 43 -0.88 20.85 11.00
C LEU A 43 -0.41 20.82 12.46
N ALA A 44 0.41 21.79 12.88
CA ALA A 44 0.89 21.90 14.26
C ALA A 44 -0.23 22.22 15.26
N GLU A 45 -1.23 23.00 14.86
CA GLU A 45 -2.43 23.25 15.67
C GLU A 45 -3.28 21.99 15.83
N LYS A 46 -3.48 21.23 14.75
CA LYS A 46 -4.23 19.97 14.75
C LYS A 46 -3.50 18.88 15.53
N GLU A 47 -2.17 18.84 15.44
CA GLU A 47 -1.31 17.82 16.02
C GLU A 47 -0.24 18.44 16.93
N PRO A 48 -0.60 18.93 18.15
CA PRO A 48 0.31 19.68 19.01
C PRO A 48 1.60 18.95 19.41
N TRP A 49 1.59 17.61 19.33
CA TRP A 49 2.77 16.79 19.63
C TRP A 49 3.93 17.00 18.64
N LEU A 50 3.67 17.56 17.45
CA LEU A 50 4.69 17.92 16.48
C LEU A 50 5.67 18.97 17.04
N SER A 51 5.22 19.84 17.93
CA SER A 51 6.05 20.89 18.54
C SER A 51 6.75 20.45 19.83
N SER A 52 6.34 19.33 20.44
CA SER A 52 6.79 18.91 21.77
C SER A 52 7.71 17.69 21.77
N ALA A 53 7.91 17.06 20.61
CA ALA A 53 8.71 15.85 20.48
C ALA A 53 9.74 15.99 19.35
N LYS A 54 10.81 15.21 19.43
CA LYS A 54 11.66 14.98 18.27
C LYS A 54 10.92 14.09 17.27
N LEU A 55 11.20 14.27 16.00
CA LEU A 55 10.41 13.77 14.89
C LEU A 55 11.25 12.91 13.94
N VAL A 56 10.53 12.05 13.23
CA VAL A 56 10.98 11.29 12.07
C VAL A 56 10.12 11.74 10.89
N VAL A 57 10.76 11.92 9.74
CA VAL A 57 10.05 12.17 8.48
C VAL A 57 10.58 11.25 7.40
N LYS A 58 9.67 10.63 6.66
CA LYS A 58 9.96 9.69 5.57
C LYS A 58 8.90 9.76 4.47
N PRO A 59 9.24 9.54 3.18
CA PRO A 59 8.25 9.39 2.12
C PRO A 59 7.29 8.23 2.39
N ASP A 60 6.01 8.46 2.09
CA ASP A 60 4.92 7.50 2.24
C ASP A 60 4.27 7.22 0.88
N MET A 61 5.02 6.52 0.02
CA MET A 61 4.70 6.31 -1.40
C MET A 61 4.92 4.85 -1.85
N LEU A 62 4.65 3.89 -0.95
CA LEU A 62 4.66 2.45 -1.24
C LEU A 62 5.98 1.83 -1.74
N PHE A 63 7.14 2.47 -1.51
CA PHE A 63 8.44 1.86 -1.75
C PHE A 63 9.23 1.61 -0.47
N GLY A 64 10.00 0.52 -0.46
CA GLY A 64 10.87 0.12 0.65
C GLY A 64 12.25 0.77 0.60
N LYS A 65 13.15 0.33 1.50
CA LYS A 65 14.58 0.73 1.54
C LYS A 65 14.83 2.25 1.65
N ARG A 66 13.87 2.97 2.24
CA ARG A 66 13.91 4.43 2.48
C ARG A 66 15.16 4.85 3.28
N GLY A 67 15.48 4.12 4.35
CA GLY A 67 16.63 4.40 5.21
C GLY A 67 17.98 4.31 4.47
N LYS A 68 18.14 3.32 3.59
CA LYS A 68 19.36 3.13 2.78
C LYS A 68 19.53 4.18 1.67
N SER A 69 18.49 4.97 1.40
CA SER A 69 18.45 5.95 0.30
C SER A 69 18.54 7.41 0.76
N GLY A 70 18.80 7.65 2.06
CA GLY A 70 18.85 9.01 2.62
C GLY A 70 17.48 9.73 2.60
N LEU A 71 16.39 8.96 2.47
CA LEU A 71 15.02 9.45 2.42
C LEU A 71 14.33 9.38 3.79
N VAL A 72 15.05 9.00 4.85
CA VAL A 72 14.56 9.05 6.23
C VAL A 72 15.43 10.02 6.99
N ALA A 73 14.80 11.01 7.62
CA ALA A 73 15.47 11.85 8.62
C ALA A 73 14.89 11.57 10.00
N LEU A 74 15.78 11.50 10.97
CA LEU A 74 15.49 11.14 12.36
C LEU A 74 15.90 12.28 13.29
N ASN A 75 15.28 12.32 14.48
CA ASN A 75 15.64 13.22 15.56
C ASN A 75 15.59 14.72 15.17
N LEU A 76 14.59 15.10 14.36
CA LEU A 76 14.37 16.48 13.92
C LEU A 76 13.37 17.23 14.82
N ASP A 77 13.43 18.56 14.83
CA ASP A 77 12.27 19.37 15.24
C ASP A 77 11.37 19.72 14.02
N LEU A 78 10.24 20.40 14.27
CA LEU A 78 9.26 20.68 13.23
C LEU A 78 9.80 21.55 12.10
N ASP A 79 10.62 22.57 12.42
CA ASP A 79 11.23 23.45 11.42
C ASP A 79 12.19 22.66 10.52
N GLN A 80 13.02 21.80 11.10
CA GLN A 80 13.90 20.90 10.36
C GLN A 80 13.13 19.90 9.48
N VAL A 81 11.97 19.42 9.94
CA VAL A 81 11.09 18.56 9.14
C VAL A 81 10.51 19.34 7.95
N ALA A 82 10.05 20.58 8.16
CA ALA A 82 9.55 21.43 7.10
C ALA A 82 10.62 21.69 6.03
N ASP A 83 11.85 22.01 6.43
CA ASP A 83 13.00 22.16 5.53
C ASP A 83 13.29 20.86 4.77
N PHE A 84 13.27 19.71 5.45
CA PHE A 84 13.51 18.40 4.83
C PHE A 84 12.47 18.09 3.75
N VAL A 85 11.19 18.35 4.02
CA VAL A 85 10.08 18.16 3.09
C VAL A 85 10.20 19.12 1.92
N GLN A 86 10.39 20.42 2.17
CA GLN A 86 10.51 21.44 1.12
C GLN A 86 11.63 21.12 0.12
N GLN A 87 12.75 20.59 0.62
CA GLN A 87 13.88 20.22 -0.23
C GLN A 87 13.63 18.98 -1.10
N ARG A 88 12.59 18.18 -0.86
CA ARG A 88 12.39 16.87 -1.52
C ARG A 88 11.04 16.73 -2.21
N LEU A 89 10.02 17.42 -1.73
CA LEU A 89 8.71 17.43 -2.34
C LEU A 89 8.80 17.88 -3.81
N GLY A 90 8.15 17.16 -4.71
CA GLY A 90 8.20 17.36 -6.16
C GLY A 90 9.48 16.89 -6.84
N LYS A 91 10.55 16.52 -6.11
CA LYS A 91 11.79 16.03 -6.73
C LYS A 91 11.65 14.57 -7.14
N ASP A 92 12.11 14.28 -8.36
CA ASP A 92 12.20 12.91 -8.86
C ASP A 92 13.23 12.11 -8.07
N VAL A 93 12.85 10.89 -7.69
CA VAL A 93 13.75 9.88 -7.16
C VAL A 93 13.59 8.57 -7.93
N GLU A 94 14.66 7.80 -7.98
CA GLU A 94 14.67 6.47 -8.60
C GLU A 94 14.74 5.40 -7.51
N MET A 95 13.72 4.54 -7.45
CA MET A 95 13.60 3.47 -6.47
C MET A 95 13.17 2.18 -7.16
N GLY A 96 14.00 1.14 -7.07
CA GLY A 96 13.66 -0.19 -7.61
C GLY A 96 13.43 -0.21 -9.13
N GLY A 97 14.12 0.67 -9.89
CA GLY A 97 13.96 0.80 -11.34
C GLY A 97 12.79 1.68 -11.80
N CYS A 98 12.02 2.24 -10.86
CA CYS A 98 10.97 3.21 -11.13
C CYS A 98 11.45 4.62 -10.78
N LYS A 99 11.14 5.61 -11.62
CA LYS A 99 11.43 7.02 -11.36
C LYS A 99 10.12 7.81 -11.21
N GLY A 100 10.04 8.68 -10.21
CA GLY A 100 8.90 9.59 -10.05
C GLY A 100 9.10 10.61 -8.93
N PRO A 101 8.25 11.65 -8.87
CA PRO A 101 8.37 12.72 -7.89
C PRO A 101 7.93 12.26 -6.50
N ILE A 102 8.52 12.86 -5.46
CA ILE A 102 8.02 12.70 -4.08
C ILE A 102 6.84 13.62 -3.83
N THR A 103 5.65 13.06 -3.57
CA THR A 103 4.40 13.83 -3.38
C THR A 103 3.85 13.75 -1.95
N THR A 104 4.30 12.77 -1.16
CA THR A 104 3.69 12.48 0.14
C THR A 104 4.73 12.01 1.16
N PHE A 105 4.64 12.56 2.36
CA PHE A 105 5.45 12.19 3.52
C PHE A 105 4.57 11.79 4.71
N ILE A 106 5.14 11.01 5.61
CA ILE A 106 4.62 10.75 6.94
C ILE A 106 5.61 11.31 7.98
N ILE A 107 5.08 12.02 8.97
CA ILE A 107 5.79 12.54 10.14
C ILE A 107 5.33 11.75 11.37
N GLU A 108 6.28 11.33 12.18
CA GLU A 108 6.05 10.54 13.39
C GLU A 108 6.97 11.00 14.52
N PRO A 109 6.64 10.76 15.80
CA PRO A 109 7.61 10.94 16.88
C PRO A 109 8.84 10.06 16.69
N PHE A 110 10.01 10.61 16.96
CA PHE A 110 11.22 9.84 17.16
C PHE A 110 11.12 9.08 18.49
N ILE A 111 11.13 7.76 18.40
CA ILE A 111 11.08 6.86 19.55
C ILE A 111 12.48 6.29 19.76
N PRO A 112 13.21 6.68 20.81
CA PRO A 112 14.42 5.97 21.23
C PRO A 112 14.04 4.56 21.69
N HIS A 113 14.71 3.54 21.18
CA HIS A 113 14.44 2.15 21.51
C HIS A 113 15.68 1.28 21.29
N ASP A 114 15.76 0.19 22.03
CA ASP A 114 16.83 -0.82 21.92
C ASP A 114 16.30 -2.18 21.43
N GLN A 115 14.98 -2.32 21.30
CA GLN A 115 14.31 -3.56 20.92
C GLN A 115 13.37 -3.32 19.74
N GLU A 116 13.48 -4.19 18.74
CA GLU A 116 12.66 -4.18 17.54
C GLU A 116 12.04 -5.56 17.35
N PHE A 117 10.72 -5.61 17.26
CA PHE A 117 9.94 -6.81 17.02
C PHE A 117 9.40 -6.80 15.59
N TYR A 118 9.11 -7.98 15.08
CA TYR A 118 8.48 -8.20 13.78
C TYR A 118 7.13 -8.87 13.96
N LEU A 119 6.10 -8.37 13.27
CA LEU A 119 4.79 -9.01 13.15
C LEU A 119 4.34 -8.94 11.70
N ASN A 120 3.89 -10.07 11.15
CA ASN A 120 3.28 -10.13 9.84
C ASN A 120 2.04 -11.04 9.85
N ILE A 121 0.98 -10.61 9.17
CA ILE A 121 -0.27 -11.35 9.00
C ILE A 121 -0.60 -11.35 7.51
N VAL A 122 -0.75 -12.55 6.92
CA VAL A 122 -1.02 -12.71 5.49
C VAL A 122 -2.25 -13.59 5.29
N SER A 123 -3.16 -13.13 4.44
CA SER A 123 -4.30 -13.91 3.99
C SER A 123 -3.89 -14.94 2.94
N GLU A 124 -4.26 -16.19 3.20
CA GLU A 124 -4.04 -17.34 2.33
C GLU A 124 -5.38 -17.98 1.94
N ARG A 125 -5.33 -18.98 1.04
CA ARG A 125 -6.54 -19.63 0.52
C ARG A 125 -7.40 -20.27 1.61
N LEU A 126 -6.78 -20.88 2.62
CA LEU A 126 -7.47 -21.70 3.63
C LEU A 126 -7.45 -21.08 5.04
N GLY A 127 -6.97 -19.85 5.18
CA GLY A 127 -6.76 -19.23 6.47
C GLY A 127 -5.79 -18.04 6.41
N CYS A 128 -5.13 -17.76 7.52
CA CYS A 128 -4.13 -16.70 7.63
C CYS A 128 -2.87 -17.24 8.29
N SER A 129 -1.71 -16.84 7.76
CA SER A 129 -0.44 -17.06 8.43
C SER A 129 -0.09 -15.85 9.29
N ILE A 130 0.32 -16.09 10.54
CA ILE A 130 0.80 -15.07 11.47
C ILE A 130 2.25 -15.40 11.79
N SER A 131 3.15 -14.48 11.46
CA SER A 131 4.58 -14.59 11.72
C SER A 131 5.03 -13.55 12.75
N PHE A 132 5.88 -13.96 13.69
CA PHE A 132 6.38 -13.08 14.74
C PHE A 132 7.86 -13.37 15.04
N SER A 133 8.64 -12.33 15.38
CA SER A 133 10.02 -12.47 15.84
C SER A 133 10.42 -11.36 16.82
N GLU A 134 11.36 -11.68 17.71
CA GLU A 134 12.05 -10.77 18.62
C GLU A 134 13.21 -9.99 17.96
N CYS A 135 13.53 -10.33 16.70
CA CYS A 135 14.60 -9.70 15.93
C CYS A 135 14.03 -9.03 14.67
N GLY A 136 13.26 -7.95 14.87
CA GLY A 136 12.70 -7.15 13.78
C GLY A 136 13.68 -6.15 13.17
N GLY A 137 13.13 -5.27 12.34
CA GLY A 137 13.84 -4.13 11.77
C GLY A 137 14.70 -4.48 10.57
N ILE A 138 15.83 -3.79 10.43
CA ILE A 138 16.70 -3.88 9.24
C ILE A 138 17.36 -5.25 9.13
N GLU A 139 17.61 -5.93 10.25
CA GLU A 139 18.32 -7.20 10.32
C GLU A 139 17.40 -8.44 10.22
N ILE A 140 16.09 -8.27 10.01
CA ILE A 140 15.14 -9.39 9.96
C ILE A 140 15.50 -10.42 8.87
N GLU A 141 16.01 -9.98 7.73
CA GLU A 141 16.35 -10.84 6.60
C GLU A 141 17.49 -11.82 6.97
N GLU A 142 18.42 -11.39 7.84
CA GLU A 142 19.55 -12.19 8.32
C GLU A 142 19.15 -13.11 9.48
N ASN A 143 18.00 -12.85 10.13
CA ASN A 143 17.50 -13.55 11.31
C ASN A 143 16.20 -14.33 11.01
N TRP A 144 15.97 -14.72 9.75
CA TRP A 144 14.73 -15.39 9.34
C TRP A 144 14.48 -16.72 10.05
N ASP A 145 15.54 -17.40 10.47
CA ASP A 145 15.49 -18.62 11.29
C ASP A 145 14.82 -18.41 12.67
N LYS A 146 14.78 -17.17 13.15
CA LYS A 146 14.11 -16.78 14.41
C LYS A 146 12.66 -16.37 14.21
N VAL A 147 12.14 -16.34 12.98
CA VAL A 147 10.74 -16.02 12.69
C VAL A 147 9.89 -17.25 12.94
N LYS A 148 8.98 -17.15 13.90
CA LYS A 148 7.99 -18.19 14.16
C LYS A 148 6.72 -17.89 13.38
N THR A 149 6.15 -18.91 12.75
CA THR A 149 4.90 -18.77 12.00
C THR A 149 3.89 -19.80 12.45
N ILE A 150 2.66 -19.37 12.64
CA ILE A 150 1.49 -20.23 12.87
C ILE A 150 0.48 -20.00 11.74
N PHE A 151 -0.35 -21.01 11.48
CA PHE A 151 -1.44 -20.92 10.53
C PHE A 151 -2.78 -21.01 11.27
N VAL A 152 -3.67 -20.04 11.02
CA VAL A 152 -5.02 -19.97 11.57
C VAL A 152 -6.02 -20.29 10.46
N PRO A 153 -6.66 -21.47 10.47
CA PRO A 153 -7.62 -21.85 9.44
C PRO A 153 -8.84 -20.92 9.39
N THR A 154 -9.45 -20.77 8.22
CA THR A 154 -10.69 -20.01 8.06
C THR A 154 -11.78 -20.55 8.99
N GLY A 155 -12.43 -19.66 9.73
CA GLY A 155 -13.49 -19.99 10.69
C GLY A 155 -13.00 -20.47 12.06
N ALA A 156 -11.68 -20.65 12.25
CA ALA A 156 -11.12 -20.94 13.56
C ALA A 156 -11.04 -19.67 14.43
N THR A 157 -11.27 -19.83 15.73
CA THR A 157 -11.05 -18.78 16.72
C THR A 157 -9.57 -18.68 17.06
N PHE A 158 -9.02 -17.47 17.05
CA PHE A 158 -7.65 -17.25 17.49
C PHE A 158 -7.59 -17.07 19.00
N THR A 159 -7.11 -18.09 19.72
CA THR A 159 -7.02 -18.13 21.18
C THR A 159 -5.59 -17.97 21.68
N SER A 160 -5.41 -17.76 22.99
CA SER A 160 -4.10 -17.76 23.63
C SER A 160 -3.29 -19.04 23.38
N GLU A 161 -3.96 -20.19 23.33
CA GLU A 161 -3.31 -21.48 23.03
C GLU A 161 -2.73 -21.51 21.61
N VAL A 162 -3.45 -20.93 20.65
CA VAL A 162 -3.00 -20.83 19.24
C VAL A 162 -1.87 -19.80 19.10
N CYS A 163 -1.89 -18.72 19.90
CA CYS A 163 -0.84 -17.68 19.91
C CYS A 163 0.43 -18.11 20.66
N ALA A 164 0.31 -19.02 21.63
CA ALA A 164 1.40 -19.43 22.53
C ALA A 164 2.74 -19.77 21.85
N PRO A 165 2.78 -20.46 20.69
CA PRO A 165 4.05 -20.73 20.00
C PRO A 165 4.81 -19.46 19.58
N LEU A 166 4.10 -18.41 19.18
CA LEU A 166 4.72 -17.15 18.75
C LEU A 166 5.46 -16.47 19.91
N VAL A 167 4.79 -16.38 21.06
CA VAL A 167 5.28 -15.66 22.25
C VAL A 167 6.03 -16.55 23.25
N ALA A 168 6.38 -17.77 22.87
CA ALA A 168 6.96 -18.76 23.79
C ALA A 168 8.30 -18.35 24.42
N THR A 169 9.10 -17.53 23.71
CA THR A 169 10.45 -17.09 24.13
C THR A 169 10.46 -15.69 24.72
N ILE A 170 9.32 -15.00 24.69
CA ILE A 170 9.19 -13.62 25.17
C ILE A 170 9.27 -13.60 26.72
N PRO A 171 10.02 -12.65 27.31
CA PRO A 171 10.07 -12.45 28.76
C PRO A 171 8.68 -12.26 29.38
N LEU A 172 8.46 -12.85 30.56
CA LEU A 172 7.14 -12.88 31.22
C LEU A 172 6.57 -11.48 31.48
N GLU A 173 7.44 -10.48 31.66
CA GLU A 173 7.11 -9.09 31.94
C GLU A 173 6.36 -8.42 30.79
N ILE A 174 6.65 -8.79 29.55
CA ILE A 174 6.07 -8.19 28.32
C ILE A 174 5.23 -9.18 27.50
N LYS A 175 5.28 -10.47 27.85
CA LYS A 175 4.59 -11.55 27.12
C LYS A 175 3.09 -11.30 26.99
N GLY A 176 2.43 -10.91 28.08
CA GLY A 176 0.99 -10.66 28.07
C GLY A 176 0.59 -9.52 27.12
N GLU A 177 1.34 -8.42 27.15
CA GLU A 177 1.09 -7.27 26.28
C GLU A 177 1.33 -7.61 24.80
N ILE A 178 2.40 -8.34 24.47
CA ILE A 178 2.66 -8.78 23.10
C ILE A 178 1.61 -9.78 22.62
N GLU A 179 1.20 -10.74 23.45
CA GLU A 179 0.18 -11.73 23.11
C GLU A 179 -1.16 -11.05 22.79
N GLU A 180 -1.61 -10.14 23.64
CA GLU A 180 -2.84 -9.38 23.45
C GLU A 180 -2.77 -8.46 22.23
N PHE A 181 -1.60 -7.89 21.96
CA PHE A 181 -1.37 -7.10 20.75
C PHE A 181 -1.51 -7.92 19.48
N ILE A 182 -0.89 -9.10 19.42
CA ILE A 182 -0.99 -10.01 18.26
C ILE A 182 -2.45 -10.45 18.06
N GLN A 183 -3.16 -10.80 19.15
CA GLN A 183 -4.58 -11.17 19.09
C GLN A 183 -5.45 -10.03 18.57
N SER A 184 -5.24 -8.81 19.07
CA SER A 184 -6.00 -7.63 18.66
C SER A 184 -5.67 -7.21 17.22
N ALA A 185 -4.41 -7.31 16.81
CA ALA A 185 -3.98 -7.07 15.43
C ALA A 185 -4.61 -8.08 14.46
N PHE A 186 -4.72 -9.36 14.85
CA PHE A 186 -5.40 -10.37 14.05
C PHE A 186 -6.91 -10.14 13.98
N ALA A 187 -7.56 -9.77 15.08
CA ALA A 187 -8.98 -9.42 15.09
C ALA A 187 -9.26 -8.21 14.18
N LEU A 188 -8.39 -7.21 14.21
CA LEU A 188 -8.44 -6.03 13.33
C LEU A 188 -8.23 -6.41 11.87
N PHE A 189 -7.25 -7.25 11.58
CA PHE A 189 -6.96 -7.76 10.24
C PHE A 189 -8.21 -8.39 9.61
N GLN A 190 -8.92 -9.22 10.37
CA GLN A 190 -10.17 -9.85 9.94
C GLN A 190 -11.33 -8.85 9.83
N ASP A 191 -11.49 -7.95 10.82
CA ASP A 191 -12.63 -7.02 10.88
C ASP A 191 -12.63 -5.99 9.74
N LEU A 192 -11.44 -5.63 9.24
CA LEU A 192 -11.23 -4.61 8.21
C LEU A 192 -10.90 -5.17 6.83
N ASP A 193 -10.95 -6.49 6.66
CA ASP A 193 -10.60 -7.17 5.39
C ASP A 193 -9.19 -6.80 4.88
N PHE A 194 -8.21 -6.80 5.79
CA PHE A 194 -6.81 -6.81 5.39
C PHE A 194 -6.49 -8.13 4.68
N THR A 195 -5.62 -8.05 3.69
CA THR A 195 -5.04 -9.21 3.00
C THR A 195 -3.57 -9.39 3.33
N PHE A 196 -2.91 -8.31 3.77
CA PHE A 196 -1.54 -8.29 4.25
C PHE A 196 -1.37 -7.18 5.29
N LEU A 197 -0.68 -7.47 6.38
CA LEU A 197 -0.32 -6.49 7.40
C LEU A 197 1.06 -6.85 7.95
N GLU A 198 2.02 -5.94 7.83
CA GLU A 198 3.37 -6.10 8.35
C GLU A 198 3.74 -4.90 9.22
N MET A 199 4.32 -5.18 10.38
CA MET A 199 4.95 -4.20 11.26
C MET A 199 6.42 -4.58 11.41
N ASN A 200 7.29 -3.86 10.71
CA ASN A 200 8.71 -4.18 10.65
C ASN A 200 9.59 -2.91 10.66
N PRO A 201 9.91 -2.36 11.85
CA PRO A 201 9.66 -2.93 13.18
C PRO A 201 8.48 -2.32 13.93
N PHE A 202 8.08 -2.97 15.01
CA PHE A 202 7.43 -2.31 16.15
C PHE A 202 8.30 -2.44 17.40
N THR A 203 8.15 -1.53 18.36
CA THR A 203 8.88 -1.53 19.63
C THR A 203 7.92 -1.44 20.82
N LEU A 204 8.44 -1.37 22.05
CA LEU A 204 7.66 -1.11 23.25
C LEU A 204 8.00 0.28 23.81
N VAL A 205 6.98 1.11 24.00
CA VAL A 205 7.09 2.41 24.68
C VAL A 205 6.25 2.32 25.95
N ASP A 206 6.89 2.49 27.11
CA ASP A 206 6.26 2.30 28.43
C ASP A 206 5.54 0.93 28.55
N GLY A 207 6.17 -0.12 28.00
CA GLY A 207 5.64 -1.48 27.98
C GLY A 207 4.52 -1.72 26.95
N LYS A 208 4.15 -0.72 26.15
CA LYS A 208 3.07 -0.82 25.15
C LYS A 208 3.62 -0.89 23.72
N PRO A 209 3.02 -1.73 22.84
CA PRO A 209 3.39 -1.80 21.44
C PRO A 209 3.29 -0.46 20.70
N TYR A 210 4.33 -0.15 19.94
CA TYR A 210 4.43 1.03 19.09
C TYR A 210 5.02 0.65 17.72
N PRO A 211 4.20 0.59 16.65
CA PRO A 211 4.69 0.34 15.29
C PRO A 211 5.53 1.50 14.75
N LEU A 212 6.80 1.22 14.43
CA LEU A 212 7.74 2.20 13.85
C LEU A 212 7.64 2.21 12.33
N ASP A 213 7.41 1.05 11.72
CA ASP A 213 7.07 0.90 10.30
C ASP A 213 5.85 0.01 10.15
N MET A 214 4.98 0.34 9.21
CA MET A 214 3.82 -0.50 8.91
C MET A 214 3.55 -0.54 7.41
N ARG A 215 3.15 -1.71 6.92
CA ARG A 215 2.64 -1.91 5.57
C ARG A 215 1.30 -2.64 5.64
N GLY A 216 0.35 -2.17 4.86
CA GLY A 216 -0.99 -2.72 4.79
C GLY A 216 -1.44 -2.94 3.36
N GLU A 217 -2.19 -4.02 3.15
CA GLU A 217 -2.99 -4.24 1.94
C GLU A 217 -4.42 -4.63 2.34
N LEU A 218 -5.41 -4.03 1.70
CA LEU A 218 -6.84 -4.31 1.87
C LEU A 218 -7.39 -5.05 0.65
N ASP A 219 -8.45 -5.82 0.84
CA ASP A 219 -9.27 -6.31 -0.28
C ASP A 219 -10.22 -5.20 -0.73
N ASP A 220 -9.85 -4.43 -1.76
CA ASP A 220 -10.64 -3.27 -2.23
C ASP A 220 -12.11 -3.60 -2.54
N THR A 221 -12.39 -4.84 -2.91
CA THR A 221 -13.76 -5.34 -3.15
C THR A 221 -14.63 -5.36 -1.90
N ALA A 222 -14.04 -5.25 -0.69
CA ALA A 222 -14.74 -5.13 0.58
C ALA A 222 -15.11 -3.67 0.95
N ALA A 223 -14.77 -2.68 0.12
CA ALA A 223 -15.05 -1.26 0.38
C ALA A 223 -16.54 -1.00 0.71
N PHE A 224 -17.46 -1.67 0.00
CA PHE A 224 -18.91 -1.47 0.18
C PHE A 224 -19.41 -1.79 1.60
N LYS A 225 -18.77 -2.73 2.32
CA LYS A 225 -19.12 -3.07 3.71
C LYS A 225 -18.25 -2.36 4.74
N ASN A 226 -17.06 -1.89 4.33
CA ASN A 226 -16.10 -1.25 5.22
C ASN A 226 -16.03 0.27 5.09
N PHE A 227 -16.80 0.92 4.22
CA PHE A 227 -16.71 2.37 3.98
C PHE A 227 -16.69 3.23 5.25
N LYS A 228 -17.49 2.90 6.27
CA LYS A 228 -17.49 3.62 7.55
C LYS A 228 -16.25 3.35 8.41
N LYS A 229 -15.69 2.14 8.31
CA LYS A 229 -14.51 1.74 9.08
C LYS A 229 -13.25 2.30 8.43
N TRP A 230 -13.11 2.13 7.12
CA TRP A 230 -11.94 2.62 6.38
C TRP A 230 -11.89 4.15 6.32
N GLY A 231 -13.06 4.81 6.30
CA GLY A 231 -13.15 6.25 6.09
C GLY A 231 -12.65 6.62 4.70
N ASP A 232 -11.99 7.77 4.60
CA ASP A 232 -11.47 8.30 3.34
C ASP A 232 -10.10 7.67 3.02
N ILE A 233 -10.07 6.36 2.78
CA ILE A 233 -8.84 5.67 2.40
C ILE A 233 -8.52 5.87 0.92
N GLU A 234 -7.26 6.12 0.61
CA GLU A 234 -6.76 6.17 -0.75
C GLU A 234 -6.00 4.89 -1.08
N PHE A 235 -6.18 4.38 -2.30
CA PHE A 235 -5.39 3.28 -2.85
C PHE A 235 -4.34 3.84 -3.82
N PRO A 236 -3.17 4.28 -3.33
CA PRO A 236 -2.17 4.89 -4.20
C PRO A 236 -1.64 3.88 -5.22
N MET A 237 -1.27 4.40 -6.38
CA MET A 237 -0.58 3.60 -7.38
C MET A 237 0.83 3.20 -6.94
N PRO A 238 1.40 2.13 -7.53
CA PRO A 238 2.81 1.82 -7.37
C PRO A 238 3.68 3.02 -7.73
N PHE A 239 4.76 3.23 -6.97
CA PHE A 239 5.69 4.32 -7.19
C PHE A 239 6.25 4.35 -8.62
N GLY A 240 6.37 5.56 -9.18
CA GLY A 240 6.85 5.81 -10.54
C GLY A 240 5.79 5.64 -11.63
N ARG A 241 4.58 5.19 -11.28
CA ARG A 241 3.44 5.22 -12.19
C ARG A 241 2.59 6.46 -11.94
N VAL A 242 2.40 7.25 -12.99
CA VAL A 242 1.41 8.33 -13.02
C VAL A 242 0.41 7.95 -14.10
N MET A 243 -0.88 7.97 -13.77
CA MET A 243 -1.93 7.76 -14.76
C MET A 243 -1.90 8.92 -15.73
N SER A 244 -1.88 8.60 -17.02
CA SER A 244 -2.27 9.54 -18.06
C SER A 244 -3.72 9.98 -17.86
N SER A 245 -4.09 11.15 -18.40
CA SER A 245 -5.48 11.62 -18.40
C SER A 245 -6.46 10.59 -18.98
N THR A 246 -5.99 9.80 -19.95
CA THR A 246 -6.73 8.71 -20.59
C THR A 246 -6.91 7.51 -19.68
N GLU A 247 -5.89 7.10 -18.92
CA GLU A 247 -6.03 6.04 -17.92
C GLU A 247 -6.96 6.47 -16.77
N SER A 248 -6.84 7.71 -16.28
CA SER A 248 -7.71 8.24 -15.23
C SER A 248 -9.18 8.30 -15.68
N PHE A 249 -9.43 8.67 -16.94
CA PHE A 249 -10.78 8.68 -17.49
C PHE A 249 -11.39 7.27 -17.52
N VAL A 250 -10.68 6.27 -18.05
CA VAL A 250 -11.16 4.88 -18.09
C VAL A 250 -11.35 4.33 -16.68
N HIS A 251 -10.44 4.64 -15.75
CA HIS A 251 -10.56 4.23 -14.36
C HIS A 251 -11.83 4.81 -13.71
N GLY A 252 -12.16 6.07 -13.97
CA GLY A 252 -13.40 6.68 -13.48
C GLY A 252 -14.68 6.12 -14.12
N LEU A 253 -14.61 5.50 -15.30
CA LEU A 253 -15.72 4.74 -15.87
C LEU A 253 -15.89 3.40 -15.17
N ASP A 254 -14.79 2.67 -14.97
CA ASP A 254 -14.72 1.37 -14.28
C ASP A 254 -15.33 1.43 -12.88
N GLU A 255 -15.06 2.49 -12.11
CA GLU A 255 -15.63 2.67 -10.76
C GLU A 255 -17.15 2.88 -10.73
N LYS A 256 -17.76 3.25 -11.86
CA LYS A 256 -19.19 3.60 -11.97
C LYS A 256 -20.02 2.50 -12.63
N THR A 257 -19.40 1.40 -13.05
CA THR A 257 -20.07 0.30 -13.73
C THR A 257 -19.90 -1.02 -12.99
N SER A 258 -20.79 -1.97 -13.26
CA SER A 258 -20.63 -3.37 -12.84
C SER A 258 -19.78 -4.17 -13.84
N ALA A 259 -19.53 -3.62 -15.03
CA ALA A 259 -18.58 -4.16 -15.98
C ALA A 259 -17.13 -3.95 -15.49
N SER A 260 -16.15 -4.50 -16.21
CA SER A 260 -14.73 -4.23 -15.98
C SER A 260 -14.19 -3.49 -17.19
N LEU A 261 -13.55 -2.34 -16.96
CA LEU A 261 -12.90 -1.52 -17.96
C LEU A 261 -11.47 -1.23 -17.50
N LYS A 262 -10.47 -1.93 -18.03
CA LYS A 262 -9.06 -1.64 -17.69
C LYS A 262 -8.34 -1.12 -18.92
N PHE A 263 -7.57 -0.06 -18.74
CA PHE A 263 -6.70 0.50 -19.75
C PHE A 263 -5.38 0.92 -19.11
N THR A 264 -4.26 0.56 -19.72
CA THR A 264 -2.92 0.91 -19.26
C THR A 264 -2.04 1.20 -20.45
N VAL A 265 -1.41 2.36 -20.47
CA VAL A 265 -0.43 2.70 -21.51
C VAL A 265 0.90 2.06 -21.13
N LEU A 266 1.45 1.26 -22.04
CA LEU A 266 2.75 0.58 -21.88
C LEU A 266 3.84 1.34 -22.61
N ASN A 267 3.59 1.66 -23.88
CA ASN A 267 4.47 2.44 -24.73
C ASN A 267 3.65 3.45 -25.53
N PRO A 268 3.66 4.75 -25.20
CA PRO A 268 2.97 5.77 -25.98
C PRO A 268 3.39 5.79 -27.46
N GLU A 269 4.62 5.37 -27.76
CA GLU A 269 5.18 5.23 -29.11
C GLU A 269 4.97 3.82 -29.70
N GLY A 270 4.13 3.00 -29.09
CA GLY A 270 3.78 1.68 -29.60
C GLY A 270 2.91 1.76 -30.86
N ARG A 271 3.15 0.88 -31.83
CA ARG A 271 2.34 0.80 -33.06
C ARG A 271 1.21 -0.23 -32.99
N ILE A 272 1.20 -1.09 -31.98
CA ILE A 272 0.19 -2.15 -31.81
C ILE A 272 -0.69 -1.77 -30.63
N TRP A 273 -1.97 -1.53 -30.89
CA TRP A 273 -2.97 -1.20 -29.88
C TRP A 273 -4.03 -2.29 -29.81
N THR A 274 -4.50 -2.58 -28.60
CA THR A 274 -5.47 -3.64 -28.35
C THR A 274 -6.75 -3.08 -27.71
N MET A 275 -7.89 -3.64 -28.10
CA MET A 275 -9.19 -3.46 -27.46
C MET A 275 -9.87 -4.83 -27.45
N VAL A 276 -9.69 -5.58 -26.36
CA VAL A 276 -10.07 -6.99 -26.29
C VAL A 276 -11.17 -7.21 -25.25
N ALA A 277 -12.19 -7.97 -25.62
CA ALA A 277 -13.23 -8.42 -24.72
C ALA A 277 -12.75 -9.57 -23.82
N GLY A 278 -12.73 -9.34 -22.50
CA GLY A 278 -12.40 -10.36 -21.50
C GLY A 278 -10.95 -10.33 -21.03
N GLY A 279 -10.76 -10.28 -19.70
CA GLY A 279 -9.43 -10.28 -19.07
C GLY A 279 -8.54 -11.50 -19.40
N GLY A 280 -9.11 -12.67 -19.68
CA GLY A 280 -8.31 -13.84 -20.10
C GLY A 280 -7.81 -13.71 -21.55
N ALA A 281 -8.65 -13.19 -22.43
CA ALA A 281 -8.29 -12.99 -23.83
C ALA A 281 -7.26 -11.86 -23.98
N SER A 282 -7.42 -10.76 -23.25
CA SER A 282 -6.48 -9.63 -23.33
C SER A 282 -5.04 -10.03 -22.98
N VAL A 283 -4.85 -10.91 -21.99
CA VAL A 283 -3.54 -11.49 -21.66
C VAL A 283 -3.01 -12.35 -22.80
N ILE A 284 -3.82 -13.26 -23.36
CA ILE A 284 -3.41 -14.12 -24.48
C ILE A 284 -2.96 -13.30 -25.70
N TYR A 285 -3.67 -12.21 -26.02
CA TYR A 285 -3.27 -11.33 -27.12
C TYR A 285 -1.98 -10.58 -26.83
N ALA A 286 -1.79 -10.06 -25.62
CA ALA A 286 -0.54 -9.41 -25.21
C ALA A 286 0.65 -10.37 -25.28
N ASP A 287 0.50 -11.60 -24.76
CA ASP A 287 1.51 -12.65 -24.83
C ASP A 287 1.83 -13.02 -26.27
N THR A 288 0.81 -13.16 -27.13
CA THR A 288 1.00 -13.47 -28.56
C THR A 288 1.79 -12.36 -29.27
N VAL A 289 1.51 -11.09 -28.99
CA VAL A 289 2.29 -9.96 -29.53
C VAL A 289 3.75 -10.04 -29.07
N GLY A 290 3.98 -10.41 -27.81
CA GLY A 290 5.30 -10.62 -27.25
C GLY A 290 6.06 -11.78 -27.89
N ASP A 291 5.43 -12.94 -28.01
CA ASP A 291 5.97 -14.16 -28.61
C ASP A 291 6.35 -13.98 -30.09
N LEU A 292 5.61 -13.13 -30.80
CA LEU A 292 5.92 -12.75 -32.18
C LEU A 292 7.03 -11.69 -32.28
N GLY A 293 7.63 -11.27 -31.17
CA GLY A 293 8.77 -10.36 -31.12
C GLY A 293 8.41 -8.86 -31.09
N TYR A 294 7.13 -8.52 -30.90
CA TYR A 294 6.65 -7.13 -30.97
C TYR A 294 6.29 -6.55 -29.58
N ALA A 295 6.79 -7.14 -28.49
CA ALA A 295 6.53 -6.65 -27.13
C ALA A 295 6.84 -5.15 -26.96
N SER A 296 7.96 -4.68 -27.51
CA SER A 296 8.38 -3.27 -27.43
C SER A 296 7.49 -2.31 -28.21
N GLU A 297 6.65 -2.82 -29.12
CA GLU A 297 5.75 -2.04 -29.95
C GLU A 297 4.30 -2.07 -29.45
N LEU A 298 4.00 -2.82 -28.38
CA LEU A 298 2.69 -2.87 -27.77
C LEU A 298 2.42 -1.56 -27.02
N GLY A 299 1.44 -0.80 -27.50
CA GLY A 299 1.12 0.52 -26.97
C GLY A 299 0.37 0.48 -25.65
N ASN A 300 -0.50 -0.51 -25.47
CA ASN A 300 -1.33 -0.65 -24.29
C ASN A 300 -1.59 -2.10 -23.89
N TYR A 301 -1.97 -2.26 -22.62
CA TYR A 301 -2.76 -3.38 -22.14
C TYR A 301 -4.19 -2.89 -21.88
N ALA A 302 -5.18 -3.58 -22.42
CA ALA A 302 -6.58 -3.16 -22.38
C ALA A 302 -7.52 -4.36 -22.33
N GLU A 303 -8.56 -4.26 -21.49
CA GLU A 303 -9.70 -5.17 -21.53
C GLU A 303 -11.00 -4.44 -21.21
N TYR A 304 -12.09 -4.94 -21.81
CA TYR A 304 -13.45 -4.65 -21.36
C TYR A 304 -14.21 -5.96 -21.19
N SER A 305 -14.94 -6.12 -20.10
CA SER A 305 -15.68 -7.36 -19.82
C SER A 305 -16.84 -7.14 -18.85
N GLY A 306 -17.64 -8.17 -18.56
CA GLY A 306 -18.80 -8.04 -17.66
C GLY A 306 -20.01 -7.34 -18.28
N ALA A 307 -20.14 -7.42 -19.61
CA ALA A 307 -21.25 -6.86 -20.39
C ALA A 307 -21.45 -5.34 -20.22
N PRO A 308 -20.44 -4.51 -20.54
CA PRO A 308 -20.61 -3.06 -20.57
C PRO A 308 -21.68 -2.64 -21.60
N ASN A 309 -22.33 -1.51 -21.33
CA ASN A 309 -23.35 -0.96 -22.22
C ASN A 309 -22.72 -0.23 -23.43
N GLU A 310 -23.55 0.16 -24.40
CA GLU A 310 -23.11 0.80 -25.65
C GLU A 310 -22.31 2.09 -25.40
N ASP A 311 -22.75 2.93 -24.46
CA ASP A 311 -22.08 4.20 -24.16
C ASP A 311 -20.72 3.98 -23.48
N GLU A 312 -20.63 3.01 -22.55
CA GLU A 312 -19.36 2.63 -21.93
C GLU A 312 -18.35 2.12 -22.96
N VAL A 313 -18.78 1.24 -23.88
CA VAL A 313 -17.92 0.74 -24.96
C VAL A 313 -17.52 1.87 -25.91
N LEU A 314 -18.44 2.79 -26.23
CA LEU A 314 -18.14 3.94 -27.07
C LEU A 314 -17.10 4.87 -26.44
N GLN A 315 -17.26 5.20 -25.16
CA GLN A 315 -16.31 6.05 -24.43
C GLN A 315 -14.94 5.36 -24.30
N TYR A 316 -14.92 4.06 -24.00
CA TYR A 316 -13.70 3.27 -23.96
C TYR A 316 -12.99 3.22 -25.32
N ALA A 317 -13.73 2.95 -26.40
CA ALA A 317 -13.18 2.91 -27.76
C ALA A 317 -12.56 4.26 -28.18
N ARG A 318 -13.21 5.38 -27.82
CA ARG A 318 -12.68 6.72 -28.09
C ARG A 318 -11.31 6.92 -27.45
N VAL A 319 -11.14 6.51 -26.19
CA VAL A 319 -9.83 6.59 -25.52
C VAL A 319 -8.76 5.81 -26.30
N VAL A 320 -9.04 4.56 -26.69
CA VAL A 320 -8.06 3.74 -27.42
C VAL A 320 -7.70 4.38 -28.76
N ILE A 321 -8.69 4.94 -29.47
CA ILE A 321 -8.48 5.60 -30.77
C ILE A 321 -7.70 6.90 -30.61
N ASP A 322 -8.03 7.73 -29.62
CA ASP A 322 -7.40 9.03 -29.41
C ASP A 322 -5.92 8.86 -29.04
N VAL A 323 -5.60 7.99 -28.08
CA VAL A 323 -4.21 7.73 -27.64
C VAL A 323 -3.35 7.25 -28.81
N ARG A 324 -3.89 6.36 -29.63
CA ARG A 324 -3.24 5.86 -30.86
C ARG A 324 -2.84 6.98 -31.82
N THR A 325 -3.60 8.07 -31.89
CA THR A 325 -3.38 9.14 -32.88
C THR A 325 -2.36 10.20 -32.46
N PHE A 326 -1.82 10.14 -31.24
CA PHE A 326 -0.86 11.14 -30.76
C PHE A 326 0.54 11.02 -31.37
N SER A 327 0.94 9.84 -31.85
CA SER A 327 2.26 9.66 -32.45
C SER A 327 2.21 9.46 -33.97
N ILE A 328 3.05 10.21 -34.68
CA ILE A 328 3.20 10.13 -36.13
C ILE A 328 4.20 9.02 -36.43
N HIS A 329 3.70 7.80 -36.58
CA HIS A 329 4.55 6.67 -36.96
C HIS A 329 4.88 6.68 -38.44
N SER A 330 6.12 6.34 -38.78
CA SER A 330 6.53 6.08 -40.16
C SER A 330 5.91 4.78 -40.74
N PHE A 331 5.27 3.98 -39.89
CA PHE A 331 4.62 2.71 -40.22
C PHE A 331 3.14 2.73 -39.83
N ALA A 332 2.33 1.87 -40.45
CA ALA A 332 0.90 1.76 -40.14
C ALA A 332 0.68 1.32 -38.68
N VAL A 333 -0.18 2.03 -37.98
CA VAL A 333 -0.61 1.69 -36.62
C VAL A 333 -1.71 0.62 -36.70
N ILE A 334 -1.61 -0.46 -35.92
CA ILE A 334 -2.51 -1.61 -35.93
C ILE A 334 -3.42 -1.54 -34.70
N LEU A 335 -4.74 -1.67 -34.91
CA LEU A 335 -5.71 -1.83 -33.83
C LEU A 335 -6.33 -3.22 -33.90
N LEU A 336 -6.11 -4.01 -32.85
CA LEU A 336 -6.67 -5.34 -32.68
C LEU A 336 -7.95 -5.25 -31.85
N ILE A 337 -9.10 -5.52 -32.46
CA ILE A 337 -10.42 -5.52 -31.81
C ILE A 337 -10.94 -6.95 -31.81
N PHE A 338 -11.16 -7.52 -30.63
CA PHE A 338 -11.57 -8.91 -30.45
C PHE A 338 -12.63 -9.08 -29.37
#